data_AF-A0A662W4P5-F1
#
_entry.id   AF-A0A662W4P5-F1
#
_cell.length_a   1.000
_cell.length_b   1.000
_cell.length_c   1.000
_cell.angle_alpha   90.00
_cell.angle_beta   90.00
_cell.angle_gamma   90.00
#
_symmetry.space_group_name_H-M   'P 1'
#
loop_
_entity.id
_entity.type
_entity.pdbx_description
1 polymer ?
#
loop_
_entity_poly.entity_id
_entity_poly.type
_entity_poly.pdbx_seq_one_letter_code
_entity_poly.pdbx_strand_id
1 'polypeptide(L)'
;MFPVMIKQKLIEALEEWLNKNNKIGEKWENLIRRELRKFENEKATISIVAGFALWAFNLICNFGVTAVVGTEGYKVSESTWEKGFDRKTTENLLFWINEAVKLMQIPKEVAEVMGWV
;
A
#
# COMPACT_ATOMS: atom_id res chain seq x y z
N MET A 1 -13.08 7.58 10.02
CA MET A 1 -13.69 6.36 9.45
C MET A 1 -12.99 5.96 8.15
N PHE A 2 -12.81 6.89 7.20
CA PHE A 2 -12.24 6.58 5.88
C PHE A 2 -10.74 6.17 5.90
N PRO A 3 -9.82 6.88 6.62
CA PRO A 3 -8.42 6.43 6.72
C PRO A 3 -8.25 5.11 7.48
N VAL A 4 -9.07 4.85 8.50
CA VAL A 4 -9.06 3.59 9.26
C VAL A 4 -9.38 2.40 8.35
N MET A 5 -10.40 2.53 7.50
CA MET A 5 -10.76 1.48 6.55
C MET A 5 -9.64 1.23 5.53
N ILE A 6 -9.08 2.29 4.94
CA ILE A 6 -7.98 2.16 3.97
C ILE A 6 -6.74 1.56 4.64
N LYS A 7 -6.43 1.96 5.87
CA LYS A 7 -5.36 1.36 6.68
C LYS A 7 -5.53 -0.15 6.79
N GLN A 8 -6.71 -0.61 7.21
CA GLN A 8 -6.98 -2.02 7.38
C GLN A 8 -6.87 -2.79 6.05
N LYS A 9 -7.40 -2.21 4.97
CA LYS A 9 -7.32 -2.82 3.64
C LYS A 9 -5.90 -2.87 3.07
N LEU A 10 -5.06 -1.88 3.36
CA LEU A 10 -3.64 -1.91 3.02
C LEU A 10 -2.89 -3.03 3.74
N ILE A 11 -3.18 -3.24 5.03
CA ILE A 11 -2.60 -4.33 5.82
C ILE A 11 -2.98 -5.67 5.20
N GLU A 12 -4.28 -5.90 5.01
CA GLU A 12 -4.82 -7.13 4.41
C GLU A 12 -4.21 -7.39 3.02
N ALA A 13 -4.21 -6.38 2.15
CA ALA A 13 -3.71 -6.52 0.79
C ALA A 13 -2.19 -6.78 0.74
N LEU A 14 -1.41 -6.14 1.62
CA LEU A 14 0.04 -6.39 1.67
C LEU A 14 0.33 -7.79 2.21
N GLU A 15 -0.38 -8.25 3.25
CA GLU A 15 -0.24 -9.63 3.74
C GLU A 15 -0.59 -10.68 2.68
N GLU A 16 -1.70 -10.49 1.96
CA GLU A 16 -2.06 -11.36 0.84
C GLU A 16 -0.99 -11.36 -0.25
N TRP A 17 -0.44 -10.19 -0.59
CA TRP A 17 0.62 -10.06 -1.57
C TRP A 17 1.88 -10.81 -1.14
N LEU A 18 2.31 -10.68 0.12
CA LEU A 18 3.46 -11.42 0.67
C LEU A 18 3.26 -12.93 0.57
N ASN A 19 2.07 -13.41 0.96
CA ASN A 19 1.76 -14.84 0.97
C ASN A 19 1.68 -15.47 -0.43
N LYS A 20 1.45 -14.67 -1.47
CA LYS A 20 1.42 -15.13 -2.87
C LYS A 20 2.73 -14.90 -3.62
N ASN A 21 3.53 -13.92 -3.20
CA ASN A 21 4.75 -13.52 -3.88
C ASN A 21 5.99 -13.85 -3.04
N ASN A 22 6.19 -15.15 -2.75
CA ASN A 22 7.28 -15.71 -1.93
C ASN A 22 8.71 -15.45 -2.47
N LYS A 23 8.85 -14.66 -3.54
CA LYS A 23 10.10 -14.33 -4.24
C LYS A 23 10.97 -13.30 -3.49
N ILE A 24 10.43 -12.71 -2.43
CA ILE A 24 11.05 -11.63 -1.64
C ILE A 24 12.10 -12.11 -0.62
N GLY A 25 12.08 -13.39 -0.25
CA GLY A 25 13.03 -14.00 0.68
C GLY A 25 12.76 -13.67 2.16
N GLU A 26 13.15 -14.59 3.04
CA GLU A 26 12.78 -14.59 4.47
C GLU A 26 13.19 -13.31 5.23
N LYS A 27 14.40 -12.79 4.95
CA LYS A 27 14.89 -11.56 5.59
C LYS A 27 13.97 -10.37 5.32
N TRP A 28 13.53 -10.22 4.07
CA TRP A 28 12.64 -9.14 3.67
C TRP A 28 11.23 -9.37 4.20
N GLU A 29 10.73 -10.60 4.14
CA GLU A 29 9.43 -10.93 4.70
C GLU A 29 9.35 -10.57 6.20
N ASN A 30 10.38 -10.94 6.97
CA ASN A 30 10.47 -10.59 8.39
C ASN A 30 10.49 -9.08 8.64
N LEU A 31 11.22 -8.33 7.82
CA LEU A 31 11.23 -6.87 7.88
C LEU A 31 9.84 -6.30 7.58
N ILE A 32 9.19 -6.75 6.52
CA ILE A 32 7.90 -6.23 6.09
C ILE A 32 6.83 -6.55 7.15
N ARG A 33 6.79 -7.77 7.67
CA ARG A 33 5.88 -8.15 8.78
C ARG A 33 6.14 -7.37 10.06
N ARG A 34 7.38 -6.94 10.31
CA ARG A 34 7.69 -6.05 11.44
C ARG A 34 7.13 -4.64 11.20
N GLU A 35 7.32 -4.07 10.02
CA GLU A 35 6.80 -2.74 9.69
C GLU A 35 5.27 -2.73 9.64
N LEU A 36 4.63 -3.80 9.14
CA LEU A 36 3.18 -4.01 9.20
C LEU A 36 2.66 -3.95 10.64
N ARG A 37 3.28 -4.69 11.56
CA ARG A 37 2.90 -4.67 12.98
C ARG A 37 3.05 -3.29 13.63
N LYS A 38 4.10 -2.53 13.28
CA LYS A 38 4.22 -1.15 13.75
C LYS A 38 3.08 -0.30 13.20
N PHE A 39 2.84 -0.36 11.89
CA PHE A 39 1.78 0.38 11.23
C PHE A 39 0.40 0.04 11.80
N GLU A 40 0.11 -1.22 12.10
CA GLU A 40 -1.15 -1.66 12.71
C GLU A 40 -1.44 -0.93 14.04
N ASN A 41 -0.40 -0.66 14.84
CA ASN A 41 -0.52 0.04 16.12
C ASN A 41 -0.57 1.58 16.01
N GLU A 42 -0.23 2.15 14.84
CA GLU A 42 -0.26 3.60 14.62
C GLU A 42 -1.69 4.17 14.52
N LYS A 43 -1.87 5.45 14.81
CA LYS A 43 -3.15 6.12 14.53
C LYS A 43 -3.40 6.17 13.01
N ALA A 44 -4.63 5.94 12.58
CA ALA A 44 -4.99 6.04 11.16
C ALA A 44 -5.23 7.50 10.74
N THR A 45 -4.16 8.29 10.62
CA THR A 45 -4.20 9.64 10.03
C THR A 45 -3.89 9.58 8.54
N ILE A 46 -4.28 10.60 7.77
CA ILE A 46 -3.98 10.66 6.32
C ILE A 46 -2.48 10.50 6.08
N SER A 47 -1.65 11.23 6.82
CA SER A 47 -0.19 11.23 6.67
C SER A 47 0.42 9.85 6.93
N ILE A 48 -0.04 9.17 7.99
CA ILE A 48 0.45 7.84 8.35
C ILE A 48 0.05 6.81 7.29
N VAL A 49 -1.21 6.83 6.87
CA VAL A 49 -1.75 5.87 5.89
C VAL A 49 -1.14 6.06 4.51
N ALA A 50 -1.05 7.31 4.02
CA ALA A 50 -0.42 7.61 2.75
C ALA A 50 1.10 7.32 2.77
N GLY A 51 1.78 7.63 3.89
CA GLY A 51 3.19 7.34 4.07
C GLY A 51 3.49 5.84 3.98
N PHE A 52 2.70 5.02 4.67
CA PHE A 52 2.83 3.57 4.59
C PHE A 52 2.51 3.02 3.19
N ALA A 53 1.48 3.55 2.52
CA ALA A 53 1.14 3.16 1.16
C ALA A 53 2.28 3.43 0.16
N LEU A 54 2.92 4.60 0.25
CA LEU A 54 4.07 4.94 -0.59
C LEU A 54 5.30 4.09 -0.27
N TRP A 55 5.51 3.76 1.01
CA TRP A 55 6.54 2.81 1.40
C TRP A 55 6.28 1.42 0.81
N ALA A 56 5.05 0.90 0.90
CA ALA A 56 4.66 -0.38 0.31
C ALA A 56 4.78 -0.39 -1.22
N PHE A 57 4.44 0.72 -1.88
CA PHE A 57 4.64 0.90 -3.32
C PHE A 57 6.11 0.81 -3.71
N ASN A 58 6.98 1.55 -3.03
CA ASN A 58 8.42 1.51 -3.29
C ASN A 58 9.01 0.13 -3.00
N LEU A 59 8.53 -0.54 -1.95
CA LEU A 59 8.90 -1.90 -1.61
C LEU A 59 8.62 -2.88 -2.75
N ILE A 60 7.38 -2.93 -3.27
CA ILE A 60 7.05 -3.86 -4.36
C ILE A 60 7.77 -3.50 -5.66
N CYS A 61 8.03 -2.21 -5.89
CA CYS A 61 8.83 -1.77 -7.04
C CYS A 61 10.28 -2.26 -6.95
N ASN A 62 10.88 -2.24 -5.75
CA ASN A 62 12.22 -2.79 -5.53
C ASN A 62 12.32 -4.29 -5.81
N PHE A 63 11.20 -5.02 -5.70
CA PHE A 63 11.15 -6.45 -6.06
C PHE A 63 10.90 -6.68 -7.56
N GLY A 64 10.62 -5.63 -8.33
CA GLY A 64 10.51 -5.70 -9.78
C GLY A 64 9.10 -5.51 -10.33
N VAL A 65 8.11 -5.20 -9.47
CA VAL A 65 6.82 -4.68 -9.92
C VAL A 65 7.06 -3.34 -10.62
N THR A 66 6.53 -3.17 -11.82
CA THR A 66 6.65 -1.92 -12.57
C THR A 66 5.26 -1.33 -12.74
N ALA A 67 4.96 -0.28 -11.97
CA ALA A 67 3.63 0.32 -11.92
C ALA A 67 3.71 1.84 -11.73
N VAL A 68 2.58 2.51 -11.98
CA VAL A 68 2.35 3.93 -11.69
C VAL A 68 1.10 4.03 -10.83
N VAL A 69 1.08 4.93 -9.85
CA VAL A 69 -0.08 5.29 -9.03
C VAL A 69 -0.26 6.81 -9.04
N GLY A 70 -1.49 7.30 -8.97
CA GLY A 70 -1.78 8.74 -9.05
C GLY A 70 -3.26 9.08 -8.92
N THR A 71 -3.60 10.35 -9.16
CA THR A 71 -5.00 10.83 -9.04
C THR A 71 -5.93 10.10 -10.00
N GLU A 72 -5.44 9.77 -11.21
CA GLU A 72 -6.16 9.06 -12.26
C GLU A 72 -6.22 7.54 -12.07
N GLY A 73 -5.71 7.02 -10.94
CA GLY A 73 -5.64 5.59 -10.66
C GLY A 73 -4.24 5.01 -10.82
N TYR A 74 -4.19 3.70 -11.02
CA TYR A 74 -2.94 2.96 -11.17
C TYR A 74 -2.86 2.22 -12.52
N LYS A 75 -1.64 1.97 -12.97
CA LYS A 75 -1.34 1.13 -14.15
C LYS A 75 -0.17 0.22 -13.83
N VAL A 76 -0.20 -1.01 -14.35
CA VAL A 76 0.87 -1.99 -14.18
C VAL A 76 1.42 -2.37 -15.55
N SER A 77 2.73 -2.42 -15.67
CA SER A 77 3.43 -2.88 -16.87
C SER A 77 3.33 -4.40 -16.98
N GLU A 78 3.13 -4.90 -18.20
CA GLU A 78 3.07 -6.35 -18.49
C GLU A 78 4.35 -7.09 -18.08
N SER A 79 5.51 -6.42 -18.10
CA SER A 79 6.78 -6.96 -17.61
C SER A 79 6.75 -7.41 -16.13
N THR A 80 5.79 -6.91 -15.34
CA THR A 80 5.54 -7.38 -13.98
C THR A 80 5.07 -8.83 -13.99
N TRP A 81 4.20 -9.20 -14.93
CA TRP A 81 3.64 -10.54 -15.04
C TRP A 81 4.62 -11.52 -15.64
N GLU A 82 5.47 -11.07 -16.57
CA GLU A 82 6.58 -11.85 -17.12
C GLU A 82 7.58 -12.28 -16.04
N LYS A 83 7.77 -11.45 -15.00
CA LYS A 83 8.56 -11.78 -13.80
C LYS A 83 7.83 -12.73 -12.84
N GLY A 84 6.59 -13.08 -13.16
CA GLY A 84 5.75 -14.04 -12.43
C GLY A 84 5.24 -13.52 -11.08
N PHE A 85 4.96 -12.22 -10.96
CA PHE A 85 4.18 -11.69 -9.86
C PHE A 85 2.71 -12.08 -10.00
N ASP A 86 2.04 -12.37 -8.89
CA ASP A 86 0.62 -12.69 -8.90
C ASP A 86 -0.20 -11.43 -9.23
N ARG A 87 -0.92 -11.47 -10.37
CA ARG A 87 -1.70 -10.33 -10.87
C ARG A 87 -2.75 -9.87 -9.87
N LYS A 88 -3.56 -10.80 -9.36
CA LYS A 88 -4.71 -10.48 -8.50
C LYS A 88 -4.28 -9.73 -7.24
N THR A 89 -3.30 -10.25 -6.52
CA THR A 89 -2.80 -9.63 -5.28
C THR A 89 -2.04 -8.35 -5.55
N THR A 90 -1.28 -8.26 -6.64
CA THR A 90 -0.53 -7.04 -7.00
C THR A 90 -1.47 -5.90 -7.37
N GLU A 91 -2.49 -6.16 -8.18
CA GLU A 91 -3.50 -5.16 -8.53
C GLU A 91 -4.34 -4.75 -7.30
N ASN A 92 -4.70 -5.69 -6.42
CA ASN A 92 -5.40 -5.38 -5.17
C ASN A 92 -4.56 -4.47 -4.26
N LEU A 93 -3.28 -4.78 -4.06
CA LEU A 93 -2.38 -3.94 -3.28
C LEU A 93 -2.22 -2.54 -3.90
N LEU A 94 -2.02 -2.46 -5.23
CA LEU A 94 -1.90 -1.19 -5.93
C LEU A 94 -3.19 -0.35 -5.88
N PHE A 95 -4.36 -1.00 -5.92
CA PHE A 95 -5.64 -0.32 -5.71
C PHE A 95 -5.68 0.37 -4.35
N TRP A 96 -5.35 -0.33 -3.26
CA TRP A 96 -5.39 0.28 -1.92
C TRP A 96 -4.29 1.31 -1.69
N ILE A 97 -3.11 1.12 -2.30
CA ILE A 97 -2.06 2.15 -2.35
C ILE A 97 -2.61 3.41 -3.02
N ASN A 98 -3.29 3.27 -4.15
CA ASN A 98 -3.86 4.38 -4.89
C ASN A 98 -4.95 5.11 -4.09
N GLU A 99 -5.84 4.39 -3.41
CA GLU A 99 -6.86 4.99 -2.55
C GLU A 99 -6.25 5.75 -1.37
N ALA A 100 -5.15 5.25 -0.79
CA ALA A 100 -4.40 5.97 0.23
C ALA A 100 -3.73 7.24 -0.31
N VAL A 101 -3.19 7.22 -1.53
CA VAL A 101 -2.61 8.40 -2.18
C VAL A 101 -3.68 9.48 -2.42
N LYS A 102 -4.90 9.08 -2.80
CA LYS A 102 -6.02 10.02 -2.97
C LYS A 102 -6.41 10.74 -1.69
N LEU A 103 -6.15 10.16 -0.50
CA LEU A 103 -6.38 10.85 0.76
C LEU A 103 -5.57 12.15 0.87
N MET A 104 -4.40 12.21 0.23
CA MET A 104 -3.56 13.41 0.24
C MET A 104 -4.17 14.58 -0.55
N GLN A 105 -5.21 14.34 -1.34
CA GLN A 105 -5.95 15.38 -2.06
C GLN A 105 -7.05 16.02 -1.20
N ILE A 106 -7.34 15.45 -0.02
CA ILE A 106 -8.32 16.02 0.90
C ILE A 106 -7.72 17.31 1.50
N PRO A 107 -8.40 18.46 1.38
CA PRO A 107 -7.93 19.70 1.99
C PRO A 107 -7.71 19.55 3.49
N LYS A 108 -6.67 20.21 4.01
CA LYS A 108 -6.28 20.10 5.41
C LYS A 108 -7.42 20.46 6.37
N GLU A 109 -8.16 21.51 6.05
CA GLU A 109 -9.29 22.00 6.84
C GLU A 109 -10.38 20.93 6.97
N VAL A 110 -10.65 20.18 5.89
CA VAL A 110 -11.58 19.06 5.89
C VAL A 110 -11.04 17.91 6.74
N ALA A 111 -9.75 17.60 6.61
CA ALA A 111 -9.11 16.55 7.41
C ALA A 111 -9.14 16.86 8.91
N GLU A 112 -8.95 18.12 9.31
CA GLU A 112 -9.02 18.59 10.70
C GLU A 112 -10.42 18.41 11.29
N VAL A 113 -11.46 18.87 10.59
CA VAL A 113 -12.86 18.70 11.02
C VAL A 113 -13.22 17.22 11.20
N MET A 114 -12.68 16.35 10.34
CA MET A 114 -12.96 14.91 10.38
C MET A 114 -12.05 14.13 11.35
N GLY A 115 -11.11 14.80 12.02
CA GLY A 115 -10.15 14.19 12.94
C GLY A 115 -9.14 13.25 12.28
N TRP A 116 -8.83 13.48 11.00
CA TRP A 116 -7.94 12.65 10.18
C TRP A 116 -6.50 13.16 10.08
N VAL A 117 -6.20 14.26 10.78
CA VAL A 117 -4.84 14.75 11.04
C VAL A 117 -4.14 13.98 12.17
#